data_AF-A0A539CYJ5-F1
#
_entry.id   AF-A0A539CYJ5-F1
#
_cell.length_a   1.000
_cell.length_b   1.000
_cell.length_c   1.000
_cell.angle_alpha   90.00
_cell.angle_beta   90.00
_cell.angle_gamma   90.00
#
_symmetry.space_group_name_H-M   'P 1'
#
loop_
_entity.id
_entity.type
_entity.pdbx_description
1 polymer ?
#
loop_
_entity_poly.entity_id
_entity_poly.type
_entity_poly.pdbx_seq_one_letter_code
_entity_poly.pdbx_strand_id
1 'polypeptide(L)' 'MRVGIATDHGGLDLKRKLIDELCAAGHEIIDFGLMT' A
#
# COMPACT_ATOMS: atom_id res chain seq x y z
N MET A 1 -7.49 8.14 -8.28
CA MET A 1 -6.32 7.78 -9.13
C MET A 1 -5.91 6.35 -8.82
N ARG A 2 -5.17 5.66 -9.71
CA ARG A 2 -4.61 4.33 -9.44
C ARG A 2 -3.18 4.43 -8.89
N VAL A 3 -2.88 3.70 -7.81
CA VAL A 3 -1.55 3.71 -7.15
C VAL A 3 -1.06 2.28 -6.96
N GLY A 4 0.12 1.98 -7.52
CA GLY A 4 0.85 0.74 -7.25
C GLY A 4 1.77 0.90 -6.05
N ILE A 5 1.76 -0.05 -5.12
CA ILE A 5 2.58 0.01 -3.90
C ILE A 5 3.28 -1.32 -3.61
N ALA A 6 4.52 -1.25 -3.13
CA ALA A 6 5.35 -2.38 -2.70
C ALA A 6 6.26 -1.92 -1.55
N THR A 7 6.77 -2.86 -0.76
CA THR A 7 7.72 -2.56 0.32
C THR A 7 8.59 -3.76 0.64
N ASP A 8 9.74 -3.52 1.28
CA ASP A 8 10.55 -4.58 1.87
C ASP A 8 10.06 -4.97 3.29
N HIS A 9 10.76 -5.87 3.99
CA HIS A 9 10.27 -6.42 5.26
C HIS A 9 10.20 -5.35 6.37
N GLY A 10 10.97 -4.26 6.26
CA GLY A 10 10.97 -3.17 7.23
C GLY A 10 9.79 -2.22 7.07
N GLY A 11 9.19 -2.13 5.87
CA GLY A 11 8.12 -1.17 5.59
C GLY A 11 6.70 -1.75 5.64
N LEU A 12 6.51 -3.00 6.06
CA LEU A 12 5.20 -3.67 6.05
C LEU A 12 4.12 -2.90 6.83
N ASP A 13 4.42 -2.44 8.04
CA ASP A 13 3.44 -1.75 8.88
C ASP A 13 3.11 -0.34 8.37
N LEU A 14 4.11 0.36 7.82
CA LEU A 14 3.87 1.66 7.19
C LEU A 14 3.06 1.52 5.91
N LYS A 15 3.35 0.50 5.08
CA LYS A 15 2.60 0.21 3.86
C LYS A 15 1.12 0.02 4.17
N ARG A 16 0.78 -0.75 5.21
CA ARG A 16 -0.61 -0.98 5.63
C ARG A 16 -1.33 0.33 5.97
N LYS A 17 -0.73 1.18 6.83
CA LYS A 17 -1.30 2.48 7.19
C LYS A 17 -1.49 3.38 5.96
N LEU A 18 -0.50 3.39 5.06
CA LEU A 18 -0.57 4.19 3.85
C LEU A 18 -1.66 3.71 2.89
N ILE A 19 -1.89 2.40 2.78
CA ILE A 19 -3.01 1.85 2.01
C ILE A 19 -4.35 2.35 2.57
N ASP A 20 -4.53 2.32 3.89
CA ASP A 20 -5.77 2.79 4.53
C ASP A 20 -6.02 4.28 4.24
N GLU A 21 -4.99 5.12 4.39
CA GLU A 21 -5.07 6.56 4.12
C GLU A 21 -5.37 6.85 2.64
N LEU A 22 -4.70 6.15 1.71
CA LEU A 22 -4.91 6.35 0.28
C LEU A 22 -6.30 5.86 -0.16
N CYS A 23 -6.79 4.75 0.39
CA CYS A 23 -8.15 4.28 0.15
C CYS A 23 -9.19 5.30 0.67
N ALA A 24 -8.98 5.85 1.88
CA ALA A 24 -9.86 6.88 2.46
C ALA A 24 -9.90 8.17 1.62
N ALA A 25 -8.81 8.49 0.93
CA ALA A 25 -8.73 9.61 -0.01
C ALA A 25 -9.32 9.31 -1.41
N GLY A 26 -9.86 8.10 -1.64
CA GLY A 26 -10.51 7.72 -2.91
C GLY A 26 -9.54 7.24 -3.99
N HIS A 27 -8.36 6.75 -3.61
CA HIS A 27 -7.43 6.09 -4.53
C HIS A 27 -7.75 4.60 -4.67
N GLU A 28 -7.54 4.07 -5.87
CA GLU A 28 -7.58 2.62 -6.14
C GLU A 28 -6.16 2.06 -6.00
N ILE A 29 -5.99 1.10 -5.10
CA ILE A 29 -4.68 0.54 -4.75
C ILE A 29 -4.44 -0.79 -5.44
N ILE A 30 -3.25 -0.93 -6.03
CA ILE A 30 -2.71 -2.20 -6.50
C ILE A 30 -1.51 -2.54 -5.61
N ASP A 31 -1.71 -3.47 -4.67
CA ASP A 31 -0.65 -3.95 -3.79
C ASP A 31 0.16 -5.05 -4.50
N PHE A 32 1.43 -4.74 -4.81
CA PHE A 32 2.38 -5.69 -5.36
C PHE A 32 3.14 -6.48 -4.28
N GLY A 33 2.83 -6.21 -3.00
CA GLY A 33 3.30 -6.99 -1.88
C GLY A 33 4.77 -6.76 -1.50
N LEU A 34 5.15 -7.51 -0.48
CA LEU A 34 6.24 -8.49 -0.54
C LEU A 34 5.52 -9.83 -0.76
N MET A 35 6.00 -10.68 -1.67
CA MET A 35 5.50 -12.05 -1.74
C MET A 35 5.80 -12.70 -0.38
N THR A 36 4.80 -13.30 0.27
CA THR A 36 5.07 -14.37 1.24
C THR A 36 5.90 -15.46 0.58
#